data_AF-A0A2M7KCA1-F1
#
_entry.id   AF-A0A2M7KCA1-F1
#
_cell.length_a   1.000
_cell.length_b   1.000
_cell.length_c   1.000
_cell.angle_alpha   90.00
_cell.angle_beta   90.00
_cell.angle_gamma   90.00
#
_symmetry.space_group_name_H-M   'P 1'
#
loop_
_entity.id
_entity.type
_entity.pdbx_description
1 polymer ?
#
loop_
_entity_poly.entity_id
_entity_poly.type
_entity_poly.pdbx_seq_one_letter_code
_entity_poly.pdbx_strand_id
1 'polypeptide(L)'
;MQLYYKFDNQQNGPGMTVYNSATATGSALNGLTYSNNSATPFSNNPCFAYTKIEENILEPKDFNVFPNPTTGKITVKGEKIIICNILGEPIYTLLLKEEFNDIDLSNFKSGVYFVKIFDNKKFYTVKLLKQ
;
A
#
# COMPACT_ATOMS: atom_id res chain seq x y z
N MET A 1 9.12 28.14 5.23
CA MET A 1 7.92 27.86 4.41
C MET A 1 6.91 28.94 4.74
N GLN A 2 6.61 29.85 3.81
CA GLN A 2 5.67 30.96 4.03
C GLN A 2 4.30 30.59 3.46
N LEU A 3 3.25 30.79 4.24
CA LEU A 3 1.86 30.62 3.81
C LEU A 3 1.30 31.97 3.40
N TYR A 4 0.75 32.06 2.19
CA TYR A 4 0.03 33.24 1.70
C TYR A 4 -1.46 32.92 1.68
N TYR A 5 -2.22 33.62 2.51
CA TYR A 5 -3.67 33.50 2.53
C TYR A 5 -4.30 34.58 1.65
N LYS A 6 -5.24 34.18 0.80
CA LYS A 6 -6.13 35.09 0.08
C LYS A 6 -7.52 34.94 0.67
N PHE A 7 -8.03 36.03 1.24
CA PHE A 7 -9.39 36.08 1.75
C PHE A 7 -10.27 36.70 0.66
N ASP A 8 -11.23 35.96 0.14
CA ASP A 8 -12.10 36.43 -0.96
C ASP A 8 -13.03 37.57 -0.51
N ASN A 9 -13.41 37.58 0.77
CA ASN A 9 -14.27 38.62 1.33
C ASN A 9 -13.67 39.22 2.61
N GLN A 10 -13.52 40.55 2.62
CA GLN A 10 -13.16 41.33 3.80
C GLN A 10 -14.37 41.36 4.75
N GLN A 11 -14.46 40.40 5.68
CA GLN A 11 -15.47 40.38 6.73
C GLN A 11 -14.78 40.63 8.08
N ASN A 12 -15.17 41.71 8.76
CA ASN A 12 -14.64 42.10 10.06
C ASN A 12 -15.69 41.89 11.15
N GLY A 13 -15.36 41.07 12.15
CA GLY A 13 -16.18 40.88 13.35
C GLY A 13 -15.67 39.72 14.21
N PRO A 14 -15.78 39.79 15.55
CA PRO A 14 -15.43 38.68 16.42
C PRO A 14 -16.37 37.48 16.16
N GLY A 15 -15.80 36.27 16.01
CA GLY A 15 -16.57 35.03 15.84
C GLY A 15 -16.98 34.67 14.40
N MET A 16 -16.48 35.40 13.38
CA MET A 16 -16.80 35.11 11.98
C MET A 16 -15.98 33.94 11.43
N THR A 17 -16.63 33.02 10.71
CA THR A 17 -15.96 32.00 9.90
C THR A 17 -15.69 32.57 8.51
N VAL A 18 -14.42 32.60 8.09
CA VAL A 18 -14.02 33.03 6.74
C VAL A 18 -13.53 31.82 5.95
N TYR A 19 -14.13 31.59 4.78
CA TYR A 19 -13.62 30.58 3.83
C TYR A 19 -12.32 31.08 3.22
N ASN A 20 -11.29 30.24 3.27
CA ASN A 20 -9.97 30.56 2.74
C ASN A 20 -9.58 29.52 1.68
N SER A 21 -9.30 29.98 0.46
CA SER A 21 -8.70 29.15 -0.57
C SER A 21 -7.18 29.18 -0.43
N ALA A 22 -6.62 28.24 0.34
CA ALA A 22 -5.18 28.08 0.41
C ALA A 22 -4.65 27.60 -0.96
N THR A 23 -3.83 28.42 -1.61
CA THR A 23 -3.11 28.02 -2.83
C THR A 23 -1.65 27.78 -2.46
N ALA A 24 -1.31 26.62 -1.91
CA ALA A 24 0.08 26.16 -1.85
C ALA A 24 0.17 24.63 -1.79
N THR A 25 1.04 24.11 -2.65
CA THR A 25 1.46 22.71 -2.80
C THR A 25 1.66 22.00 -1.46
N GLY A 26 0.76 21.06 -1.13
CA GLY A 26 1.07 19.96 -0.22
C GLY A 26 0.28 19.84 1.09
N SER A 27 -0.64 20.75 1.46
CA SER A 27 -1.54 20.54 2.62
C SER A 27 -2.91 21.22 2.45
N ALA A 28 -3.92 20.61 3.10
CA ALA A 28 -5.34 20.52 2.77
C ALA A 28 -6.10 21.76 2.23
N LEU A 29 -6.78 21.52 1.10
CA LEU A 29 -7.97 22.24 0.64
C LEU A 29 -9.06 22.20 1.75
N ASN A 30 -9.67 23.34 2.09
CA ASN A 30 -10.75 23.51 3.09
C ASN A 30 -10.36 23.46 4.58
N GLY A 31 -9.19 23.99 4.98
CA GLY A 31 -8.89 24.21 6.39
C GLY A 31 -9.83 25.27 7.02
N LEU A 32 -10.54 24.90 8.10
CA LEU A 32 -11.32 25.85 8.90
C LEU A 32 -10.38 26.61 9.84
N THR A 33 -10.40 27.94 9.78
CA THR A 33 -9.67 28.80 10.73
C THR A 33 -10.67 29.60 11.56
N TYR A 34 -10.41 29.69 12.86
CA TYR A 34 -11.17 30.51 13.80
C TYR A 34 -10.20 31.52 14.43
N SER A 35 -10.67 32.74 14.67
CA SER A 35 -9.89 33.72 15.42
C SER A 35 -10.74 34.41 16.48
N ASN A 36 -10.14 34.61 17.66
CA ASN A 36 -10.66 35.45 18.72
C ASN A 36 -10.17 36.91 18.61
N ASN A 37 -9.34 37.25 17.62
CA ASN A 37 -8.84 38.61 17.37
C ASN A 37 -8.61 38.85 15.86
N SER A 38 -9.18 39.95 15.34
CA SER A 38 -9.19 40.32 13.91
C SER A 38 -7.83 40.37 13.21
N ALA A 39 -6.72 40.38 13.96
CA ALA A 39 -5.36 40.50 13.41
C ALA A 39 -4.58 39.17 13.28
N THR A 40 -5.00 38.07 13.91
CA THR A 40 -4.22 36.81 13.92
C THR A 40 -5.12 35.59 13.78
N PRO A 41 -5.19 34.94 12.61
CA PRO A 41 -5.83 33.63 12.50
C PRO A 41 -5.00 32.61 13.29
N PHE A 42 -5.61 31.94 14.28
CA PHE A 42 -4.98 30.83 14.97
C PHE A 42 -5.31 29.55 14.19
N SER A 43 -4.30 28.96 13.54
CA SER A 43 -4.47 27.66 12.91
C SER A 43 -4.28 26.58 13.97
N ASN A 44 -5.35 25.90 14.39
CA ASN A 44 -5.17 24.62 15.06
C ASN A 44 -4.54 23.66 14.06
N ASN A 45 -3.47 22.97 14.49
CA ASN A 45 -2.85 21.94 13.69
C ASN A 45 -3.94 20.89 13.42
N PRO A 46 -4.34 20.67 12.15
CA PRO A 46 -5.43 19.75 11.89
C PRO A 46 -5.01 18.37 12.40
N CYS A 47 -5.89 17.75 13.20
CA CYS A 47 -5.70 16.41 13.73
C CYS A 47 -5.84 15.40 12.59
N PHE A 48 -4.86 15.37 11.69
CA PHE A 48 -4.70 14.32 10.72
C PHE A 48 -3.81 13.26 11.35
N ALA A 49 -4.44 12.25 11.95
CA ALA A 49 -3.75 11.00 12.25
C ALA A 49 -3.45 10.33 10.91
N TYR A 50 -2.23 10.48 10.40
CA TYR A 50 -1.74 9.63 9.33
C TYR A 50 -1.61 8.22 9.91
N THR A 51 -2.38 7.27 9.38
CA THR A 51 -2.04 5.86 9.56
C THR A 51 -0.76 5.64 8.78
N LYS A 52 0.36 5.51 9.51
CA LYS A 52 1.62 5.09 8.92
C LYS A 52 1.37 3.74 8.24
N ILE A 53 1.55 3.70 6.92
CA ILE A 53 1.65 2.42 6.21
C ILE A 53 3.06 1.92 6.55
N GLU A 54 3.15 0.78 7.24
CA GLU A 54 4.43 0.08 7.34
C GLU A 54 4.80 -0.37 5.93
N GLU A 55 5.69 0.38 5.29
CA GLU A 55 6.31 -0.04 4.06
C GLU A 55 7.22 -1.21 4.40
N ASN A 56 6.70 -2.42 4.22
CA ASN A 56 7.42 -3.66 4.47
C ASN A 56 8.41 -3.85 3.32
N ILE A 57 9.50 -3.09 3.34
CA ILE A 57 10.64 -3.26 2.44
C ILE A 57 11.32 -4.55 2.86
N LEU A 58 10.77 -5.66 2.39
CA LEU A 58 11.47 -6.93 2.40
C LEU A 58 12.60 -6.77 1.40
N GLU A 59 13.83 -6.99 1.84
CA GLU A 59 14.89 -7.21 0.87
C GLU A 59 14.42 -8.39 -0.02
N PRO A 60 14.48 -8.27 -1.35
CA PRO A 60 14.04 -9.32 -2.29
C PRO A 60 14.83 -10.64 -2.17
N LYS A 61 15.67 -10.80 -1.15
CA LYS A 61 16.54 -11.96 -0.93
C LYS A 61 15.86 -13.13 -0.24
N ASP A 62 14.84 -12.92 0.59
CA ASP A 62 14.42 -13.98 1.51
C ASP A 62 13.32 -14.92 0.97
N PHE A 63 12.50 -14.47 0.00
CA PHE A 63 11.40 -15.27 -0.55
C PHE A 63 11.45 -15.32 -2.06
N ASN A 64 12.11 -16.35 -2.56
CA ASN A 64 12.25 -16.58 -3.99
C ASN A 64 11.58 -17.89 -4.40
N VAL A 65 10.93 -17.84 -5.55
CA VAL A 65 10.40 -19.02 -6.25
C VAL A 65 11.35 -19.32 -7.39
N PHE A 66 11.95 -20.51 -7.37
CA PHE A 66 12.93 -20.91 -8.37
C PHE A 66 12.58 -22.24 -9.01
N PRO A 67 12.91 -22.46 -10.29
CA PRO A 67 13.28 -21.46 -11.27
C PRO A 67 12.08 -20.58 -11.64
N ASN A 68 12.35 -19.33 -12.04
CA ASN A 68 11.37 -18.43 -12.65
C ASN A 68 12.06 -17.69 -13.80
N PRO A 69 11.75 -17.99 -15.08
CA PRO A 69 10.67 -18.86 -15.57
C PRO A 69 10.85 -20.35 -15.25
N THR A 70 9.77 -21.13 -15.28
CA THR A 70 9.77 -22.59 -15.03
C THR A 70 9.15 -23.37 -16.19
N THR A 71 9.65 -24.59 -16.41
CA THR A 71 9.05 -25.59 -17.31
C THR A 71 8.01 -26.48 -16.62
N GLY A 72 7.80 -26.33 -15.31
CA GLY A 72 6.77 -27.07 -14.57
C GLY A 72 7.16 -27.51 -13.17
N LYS A 73 8.42 -27.40 -12.76
CA LYS A 73 8.80 -27.64 -11.36
C LYS A 73 9.31 -26.36 -10.74
N ILE A 74 8.84 -26.07 -9.54
CA ILE A 74 9.32 -24.94 -8.73
C ILE A 74 9.63 -25.42 -7.32
N THR A 75 10.63 -24.80 -6.72
CA THR A 75 10.97 -24.92 -5.32
C THR A 75 10.58 -23.63 -4.63
N VAL A 76 9.88 -23.77 -3.51
CA VAL A 76 9.40 -22.67 -2.69
C VAL A 76 9.78 -22.88 -1.24
N LYS A 77 10.00 -21.78 -0.52
CA LYS A 77 10.22 -21.76 0.92
C LYS A 77 9.05 -21.09 1.63
N GLY A 78 8.47 -21.75 2.63
CA GLY A 78 7.36 -21.24 3.44
C GLY A 78 6.49 -22.36 4.00
N GLU A 79 5.32 -22.00 4.54
CA GLU A 79 4.43 -22.93 5.25
C GLU A 79 3.11 -23.18 4.53
N LYS A 80 2.64 -22.18 3.76
CA LYS A 80 1.48 -22.33 2.91
C LYS A 80 1.72 -21.63 1.61
N ILE A 81 1.34 -22.29 0.52
CA ILE A 81 1.35 -21.73 -0.81
C ILE A 81 -0.06 -21.69 -1.38
N ILE A 82 -0.37 -20.60 -2.08
CA ILE A 82 -1.58 -20.43 -2.87
C ILE A 82 -1.16 -19.93 -4.24
N ILE A 83 -1.48 -20.66 -5.29
CA ILE A 83 -1.22 -20.25 -6.66
C ILE A 83 -2.52 -19.70 -7.24
N CYS A 84 -2.44 -18.48 -7.75
CA CYS A 84 -3.54 -17.78 -8.37
C CYS A 84 -3.31 -17.63 -9.88
N ASN A 85 -4.38 -17.68 -10.66
CA ASN A 85 -4.35 -17.31 -12.07
C ASN A 85 -4.17 -15.79 -12.25
N ILE A 86 -4.09 -15.31 -13.50
CA ILE A 86 -3.93 -13.88 -13.82
C ILE A 86 -5.08 -13.00 -13.31
N LEU A 87 -6.25 -13.58 -13.04
CA LEU A 87 -7.43 -12.88 -12.51
C LEU A 87 -7.42 -12.85 -10.97
N GLY A 88 -6.43 -13.47 -10.32
CA GLY A 88 -6.31 -13.54 -8.86
C GLY A 88 -7.09 -14.67 -8.20
N GLU A 89 -7.73 -15.54 -8.99
CA GLU A 89 -8.48 -16.69 -8.48
C GLU A 89 -7.53 -17.79 -8.00
N PRO A 90 -7.70 -18.34 -6.78
CA PRO A 90 -6.86 -19.41 -6.27
C PRO A 90 -7.19 -20.74 -6.97
N ILE A 91 -6.23 -21.29 -7.69
CA ILE A 91 -6.37 -22.55 -8.45
C ILE A 91 -5.62 -23.72 -7.80
N TYR A 92 -4.74 -23.44 -6.85
CA TYR A 92 -3.99 -24.45 -6.11
C TYR A 92 -3.65 -23.93 -4.71
N THR A 93 -3.74 -24.78 -3.69
CA THR A 93 -3.37 -24.45 -2.31
C THR A 93 -2.76 -25.67 -1.65
N LEU A 94 -1.62 -25.48 -1.00
CA LEU A 94 -0.91 -26.55 -0.31
C LEU A 94 -0.34 -26.03 1.02
N LEU A 95 -0.48 -26.84 2.07
CA LEU A 95 0.27 -26.67 3.31
C LEU A 95 1.59 -27.41 3.17
N LEU A 96 2.67 -26.68 3.36
CA LEU A 96 4.04 -27.14 3.23
C LEU A 96 4.48 -27.77 4.55
N LYS A 97 5.16 -28.92 4.47
CA LYS A 97 5.62 -29.67 5.66
C LYS A 97 7.09 -29.41 5.96
N GLU A 98 7.86 -29.10 4.93
CA GLU A 98 9.28 -28.85 5.01
C GLU A 98 9.58 -27.37 4.79
N GLU A 99 10.79 -26.93 5.11
CA GLU A 99 11.22 -25.55 4.85
C GLU A 99 11.31 -25.27 3.34
N PHE A 100 11.76 -26.25 2.54
CA PHE A 100 11.81 -26.18 1.08
C PHE A 100 10.92 -27.28 0.50
N ASN A 101 10.06 -26.93 -0.45
CA ASN A 101 9.13 -27.88 -1.05
C ASN A 101 9.14 -27.73 -2.57
N ASP A 102 9.21 -28.87 -3.26
CA ASP A 102 9.06 -28.94 -4.70
C ASP A 102 7.58 -29.08 -5.08
N ILE A 103 7.13 -28.24 -6.00
CA ILE A 103 5.77 -28.22 -6.50
C ILE A 103 5.79 -28.48 -7.99
N ASP A 104 4.94 -29.42 -8.39
CA ASP A 104 4.75 -29.78 -9.78
C ASP A 104 3.55 -29.03 -10.38
N LEU A 105 3.86 -28.15 -11.32
CA LEU A 105 2.99 -27.35 -12.17
C LEU A 105 2.98 -27.86 -13.62
N SER A 106 3.45 -29.08 -13.89
CA SER A 106 3.50 -29.63 -15.26
C SER A 106 2.12 -29.70 -15.92
N ASN A 107 1.07 -29.88 -15.13
CA ASN A 107 -0.32 -29.92 -15.59
C ASN A 107 -0.94 -28.52 -15.80
N PHE A 108 -0.21 -27.44 -15.48
CA PHE A 108 -0.67 -26.07 -15.64
C PHE A 108 -0.34 -25.59 -17.06
N LYS A 109 -1.24 -24.81 -17.65
CA LYS A 109 -1.01 -24.20 -18.95
C LYS A 109 0.14 -23.20 -18.85
N SER A 110 0.86 -23.01 -19.95
CA SER A 110 1.86 -21.95 -20.07
C SER A 110 1.20 -20.58 -19.88
N GLY A 111 1.83 -19.70 -19.12
CA GLY A 111 1.25 -18.41 -18.75
C GLY A 111 1.84 -17.81 -17.48
N VAL A 112 1.22 -16.71 -17.05
CA VAL A 112 1.60 -15.98 -15.83
C VAL A 112 0.72 -16.43 -14.67
N TYR A 113 1.35 -16.61 -13.51
CA TYR A 113 0.69 -16.97 -12.26
C TYR A 113 1.19 -16.07 -11.12
N PHE A 114 0.37 -15.91 -10.09
CA PHE A 114 0.77 -15.27 -8.85
C PHE A 114 0.87 -16.31 -7.74
N VAL A 115 2.07 -16.46 -7.20
CA VAL A 115 2.37 -17.40 -6.12
C VAL A 115 2.37 -16.65 -4.81
N LYS A 116 1.39 -16.92 -3.96
CA LYS A 116 1.30 -16.37 -2.61
C LYS A 116 1.90 -17.37 -1.62
N ILE A 117 2.87 -16.94 -0.84
CA ILE A 117 3.60 -17.75 0.14
C ILE A 117 3.33 -17.17 1.53
N PHE A 118 2.98 -18.01 2.48
CA PHE A 118 2.79 -17.65 3.88
C PHE A 118 3.95 -18.20 4.71
N ASP A 119 4.53 -17.35 5.55
CA ASP A 119 5.64 -17.68 6.45
C ASP A 119 5.26 -17.39 7.91
N ASN A 120 4.17 -17.99 8.38
CA ASN A 120 3.56 -17.84 9.71
C ASN A 120 3.12 -16.43 10.17
N LYS A 121 3.63 -15.37 9.57
CA LYS A 121 3.39 -13.97 9.94
C LYS A 121 2.72 -13.18 8.82
N LYS A 122 3.17 -13.38 7.58
CA LYS A 122 2.82 -12.54 6.43
C LYS A 122 2.70 -13.35 5.15
N PHE A 123 1.96 -12.80 4.19
CA PHE A 123 1.89 -13.30 2.83
C PHE A 123 2.84 -12.51 1.92
N TYR A 124 3.58 -13.22 1.08
CA TYR A 124 4.42 -12.69 0.01
C TYR A 124 3.87 -13.13 -1.32
N THR A 125 3.87 -12.26 -2.32
CA THR A 125 3.36 -12.59 -3.67
C THR A 125 4.48 -12.46 -4.69
N VAL A 126 4.74 -13.53 -5.43
CA VAL A 126 5.74 -13.58 -6.50
C VAL A 126 5.05 -13.87 -7.83
N LYS A 127 5.41 -13.11 -8.87
CA LYS A 127 4.96 -13.37 -10.24
C LYS A 127 5.80 -14.51 -10.83
N LEU A 128 5.15 -15.58 -11.26
CA LEU A 128 5.78 -16.75 -11.88
C LEU A 128 5.43 -16.83 -13.36
N LEU A 129 6.42 -17.09 -14.22
CA LEU A 129 6.21 -17.40 -15.64
C LEU A 129 6.39 -18.90 -15.88
N LYS A 130 5.32 -19.57 -16.33
CA LYS A 130 5.34 -20.98 -16.77
C LYS A 130 5.43 -21.03 -18.29
N GLN A 131 6.44 -21.76 -18.80
CA GLN A 131 6.66 -22.02 -20.23
C GLN A 131 5.98 -23.31 -20.67
#